data_AF-A0A4S8QRB3-F1
#
_entry.id   AF-A0A4S8QRB3-F1
#
_cell.length_a   1.000
_cell.length_b   1.000
_cell.length_c   1.000
_cell.angle_alpha   90.00
_cell.angle_beta   90.00
_cell.angle_gamma   90.00
#
_symmetry.space_group_name_H-M   'P 1'
#
loop_
_entity.id
_entity.type
_entity.pdbx_description
1 polymer ?
#
loop_
_entity_poly.entity_id
_entity_poly.type
_entity_poly.pdbx_seq_one_letter_code
_entity_poly.pdbx_strand_id
1 'polypeptide(L)'
;MSENIPESIPTSADPRSKRPLKRRAISPRSETASHIDKLMSAGLPEDGKFTDKNALGARVTGAVPEIVQNVQGSSAGAGSGEFHVYKASRRREYERLKGMDEEVKKEEEAERWDREKKEREEKDAEKTRKAREKREKKRQKKGGKGDYSSDVAGAQAGKFMPRIDASFKGDDDNEVSGTNTVGEVQEQIGVIIHDDD
;
A
#
# COMPACT_ATOMS: atom_id res chain seq x y z
N MET A 1 3.68 -60.97 11.75
CA MET A 1 2.83 -60.07 10.94
C MET A 1 1.63 -59.74 11.81
N SER A 2 1.58 -58.57 12.45
CA SER A 2 0.43 -58.19 13.29
C SER A 2 -0.77 -57.94 12.40
N GLU A 3 -1.87 -58.64 12.68
CA GLU A 3 -3.10 -58.58 11.91
C GLU A 3 -3.75 -57.19 12.02
N ASN A 4 -4.35 -56.70 10.93
CA ASN A 4 -5.05 -55.42 10.86
C ASN A 4 -6.42 -55.50 11.54
N ILE A 5 -6.42 -55.77 12.85
CA ILE A 5 -7.60 -55.78 13.71
C ILE A 5 -7.97 -54.31 14.01
N PRO A 6 -9.26 -53.92 14.05
CA PRO A 6 -9.68 -52.53 14.31
C PRO A 6 -9.12 -51.92 15.61
N GLU A 7 -8.76 -52.75 16.60
CA GLU A 7 -8.13 -52.30 17.84
C GLU A 7 -6.62 -52.01 17.72
N SER A 8 -5.97 -52.43 16.64
CA SER A 8 -4.55 -52.19 16.36
C SER A 8 -4.30 -50.88 15.61
N ILE A 9 -5.34 -50.13 15.24
CA ILE A 9 -5.20 -48.82 14.61
C ILE A 9 -4.76 -47.84 15.69
N PRO A 10 -3.59 -47.18 15.57
CA PRO A 10 -3.19 -46.19 16.54
C PRO A 10 -4.29 -45.13 16.64
N THR A 11 -4.71 -44.82 17.86
CA THR A 11 -5.85 -43.93 18.13
C THR A 11 -5.72 -42.53 17.52
N SER A 12 -4.52 -42.15 17.04
CA SER A 12 -4.23 -40.96 16.24
C SER A 12 -4.73 -41.01 14.79
N ALA A 13 -4.97 -42.20 14.24
CA ALA A 13 -5.43 -42.44 12.88
C ALA A 13 -6.93 -42.82 12.80
N ASP A 14 -7.63 -42.91 13.95
CA ASP A 14 -9.05 -43.23 14.00
C ASP A 14 -9.91 -41.99 13.68
N PRO A 15 -10.72 -42.01 12.58
CA PRO A 15 -11.58 -40.90 12.18
C PRO A 15 -12.74 -40.63 13.16
N ARG A 16 -13.08 -41.59 14.03
CA ARG A 16 -14.09 -41.39 15.10
C ARG A 16 -13.51 -40.63 16.29
N SER A 17 -12.20 -40.54 16.39
CA SER A 17 -11.57 -39.87 17.51
C SER A 17 -11.63 -38.34 17.37
N LYS A 18 -12.25 -37.67 18.35
CA LYS A 18 -12.37 -36.20 18.41
C LYS A 18 -11.13 -35.52 19.00
N ARG A 19 -9.99 -36.22 19.05
CA ARG A 19 -8.75 -35.66 19.58
C ARG A 19 -8.26 -34.55 18.65
N PRO A 20 -7.82 -33.39 19.19
CA PRO A 20 -7.32 -32.31 18.38
C PRO A 20 -6.06 -32.78 17.63
N LEU A 21 -6.18 -32.96 16.32
CA LEU A 21 -5.03 -33.27 15.48
C LEU A 21 -4.15 -32.03 15.39
N LYS A 22 -2.84 -32.21 15.60
CA LYS A 22 -1.86 -31.15 15.42
C LYS A 22 -1.92 -30.71 13.95
N ARG A 23 -2.54 -29.54 13.70
CA ARG A 23 -2.63 -28.97 12.35
C ARG A 23 -1.19 -28.78 11.86
N ARG A 24 -0.85 -29.44 10.76
CA ARG A 24 0.45 -29.23 10.09
C ARG A 24 0.50 -27.75 9.70
N ALA A 25 1.59 -27.06 10.06
CA ALA A 25 1.82 -25.71 9.56
C ALA A 25 1.87 -25.81 8.03
N ILE A 26 0.86 -25.25 7.37
CA ILE A 26 0.69 -25.35 5.92
C ILE A 26 1.76 -24.45 5.30
N SER A 27 2.59 -25.00 4.42
CA SER A 27 3.55 -24.17 3.69
C SER A 27 2.80 -23.23 2.74
N PRO A 28 3.35 -22.05 2.39
CA PRO A 28 2.68 -21.13 1.46
C PRO A 28 2.23 -21.81 0.17
N ARG A 29 3.04 -22.75 -0.35
CA ARG A 29 2.71 -23.56 -1.54
C ARG A 29 1.51 -24.48 -1.32
N SER A 30 1.38 -25.06 -0.13
CA SER A 30 0.25 -25.94 0.19
C SER A 30 -1.04 -25.14 0.43
N GLU A 31 -0.95 -23.91 0.94
CA GLU A 31 -2.10 -23.00 1.03
C GLU A 31 -2.60 -22.63 -0.38
N THR A 32 -1.69 -22.21 -1.27
CA THR A 32 -2.03 -21.90 -2.66
C THR A 32 -2.61 -23.10 -3.39
N ALA A 33 -2.03 -24.29 -3.21
CA ALA A 33 -2.56 -25.52 -3.83
C ALA A 33 -3.99 -25.80 -3.36
N SER A 34 -4.27 -25.71 -2.06
CA SER A 34 -5.62 -25.90 -1.53
C SER A 34 -6.63 -24.85 -2.03
N HIS A 35 -6.17 -23.63 -2.33
CA HIS A 35 -7.02 -22.58 -2.89
C HIS A 35 -7.33 -22.85 -4.36
N ILE A 36 -6.32 -23.29 -5.13
CA ILE A 36 -6.48 -23.72 -6.53
C ILE A 36 -7.42 -24.92 -6.61
N ASP A 37 -7.24 -25.95 -5.77
CA ASP A 37 -8.13 -27.12 -5.76
C ASP A 37 -9.59 -26.72 -5.48
N LYS A 38 -9.83 -25.73 -4.63
CA LYS A 38 -11.17 -25.17 -4.38
C LYS A 38 -11.72 -24.42 -5.59
N LEU A 39 -10.92 -23.58 -6.22
CA LEU A 39 -11.33 -22.86 -7.43
C LEU A 39 -11.62 -23.81 -8.59
N MET A 40 -10.82 -24.87 -8.74
CA MET A 40 -10.98 -25.88 -9.79
C MET A 40 -12.17 -26.81 -9.54
N SER A 41 -12.47 -27.16 -8.28
CA SER A 41 -13.62 -28.00 -7.93
C SER A 41 -14.94 -27.23 -7.93
N ALA A 42 -14.94 -25.95 -7.56
CA ALA A 42 -16.12 -25.10 -7.59
C ALA A 42 -16.54 -24.68 -9.01
N GLY A 43 -15.62 -24.77 -9.98
CA GLY A 43 -15.82 -24.21 -11.31
C GLY A 43 -15.72 -22.68 -11.30
N LEU A 44 -15.43 -22.09 -12.46
CA LEU A 44 -15.51 -20.64 -12.63
C LEU A 44 -16.98 -20.22 -12.56
N PRO A 45 -17.31 -19.05 -11.97
CA PRO A 45 -18.67 -18.52 -12.03
C PRO A 45 -19.07 -18.37 -13.51
N GLU A 46 -20.23 -18.92 -13.90
CA GLU A 46 -20.80 -18.86 -15.26
C GLU A 46 -20.82 -17.43 -15.82
N ASP A 47 -21.04 -16.46 -14.94
CA ASP A 47 -21.17 -15.04 -15.28
C ASP A 47 -19.80 -14.35 -15.49
N GLY A 48 -18.68 -15.04 -15.21
CA GLY A 48 -17.32 -14.49 -15.30
C GLY A 48 -17.01 -13.34 -14.33
N LYS A 49 -17.92 -13.02 -13.41
CA LYS A 49 -17.78 -11.90 -12.47
C LYS A 49 -16.93 -12.30 -11.27
N PHE A 50 -15.68 -11.84 -11.25
CA PHE A 50 -14.90 -11.81 -10.02
C PHE A 50 -15.35 -10.60 -9.21
N THR A 51 -15.69 -10.81 -7.94
CA THR A 51 -16.03 -9.69 -7.05
C THR A 51 -14.75 -8.93 -6.74
N ASP A 52 -14.58 -7.75 -7.36
CA ASP A 52 -13.52 -6.84 -6.99
C ASP A 52 -13.74 -6.36 -5.56
N LYS A 53 -12.97 -6.90 -4.63
CA LYS A 53 -13.08 -6.55 -3.21
C LYS A 53 -12.82 -5.05 -2.97
N ASN A 54 -12.14 -4.38 -3.89
CA ASN A 54 -11.93 -2.93 -3.87
C ASN A 54 -13.19 -2.11 -4.23
N ALA A 55 -14.16 -2.67 -4.95
CA ALA A 55 -15.39 -1.96 -5.31
C ALA A 55 -16.38 -1.84 -4.14
N LEU A 56 -16.20 -2.64 -3.08
CA LEU A 56 -17.04 -2.63 -1.86
C LEU A 56 -16.66 -1.50 -0.88
N GLY A 57 -15.71 -0.63 -1.26
CA GLY A 57 -15.03 0.30 -0.35
C GLY A 57 -15.77 1.59 -0.01
N ALA A 58 -16.86 1.93 -0.69
CA ALA A 58 -17.69 3.07 -0.30
C ALA A 58 -18.80 2.57 0.63
N ARG A 59 -18.58 2.68 1.94
CA ARG A 59 -19.70 2.62 2.90
C ARG A 59 -20.53 3.88 2.71
N VAL A 60 -21.34 3.89 1.66
CA VAL A 60 -22.33 4.95 1.44
C VAL A 60 -23.22 4.94 2.66
N THR A 61 -23.03 5.93 3.53
CA THR A 61 -23.97 6.19 4.62
C THR A 61 -25.30 6.44 3.93
N GLY A 62 -26.25 5.51 4.12
CA GLY A 62 -27.49 5.48 3.34
C GLY A 62 -28.15 6.86 3.36
N ALA A 63 -28.56 7.35 2.18
CA ALA A 63 -29.15 8.67 2.03
C ALA A 63 -30.24 8.88 3.08
N VAL A 64 -30.18 10.02 3.77
CA VAL A 64 -31.19 10.37 4.78
C VAL A 64 -32.54 10.43 4.06
N PRO A 65 -33.57 9.70 4.52
CA PRO A 65 -34.88 9.74 3.87
C PRO A 65 -35.44 11.16 3.91
N GLU A 66 -35.96 11.62 2.78
CA GLU A 66 -36.50 12.98 2.62
C GLU A 66 -37.74 13.22 3.49
N ILE A 67 -38.60 12.21 3.62
CA ILE A 67 -39.85 12.31 4.37
C ILE A 67 -39.81 11.32 5.54
N VAL A 68 -39.89 11.87 6.75
CA VAL A 68 -40.12 11.08 7.97
C VAL A 68 -41.61 11.11 8.26
N GLN A 69 -42.28 9.95 8.18
CA GLN A 69 -43.73 9.87 8.32
C GLN A 69 -44.22 9.91 9.78
N ASN A 70 -43.33 9.68 10.75
CA ASN A 70 -43.68 9.49 12.17
C ASN A 70 -43.34 10.72 13.03
N VAL A 71 -43.51 11.94 12.51
CA VAL A 71 -43.17 13.17 13.25
C VAL A 71 -44.30 13.52 14.22
N GLN A 72 -44.00 13.43 15.51
CA GLN A 72 -44.89 13.87 16.58
C GLN A 72 -44.95 15.42 16.60
N GLY A 73 -46.08 16.01 16.98
CA GLY A 73 -46.27 17.46 17.00
C GLY A 73 -45.24 18.20 17.86
N SER A 74 -44.90 19.45 17.49
CA SER A 74 -43.79 20.21 18.07
C SER A 74 -43.92 20.51 19.57
N SER A 75 -45.13 20.49 20.12
CA SER A 75 -45.41 20.71 21.55
C SER A 75 -45.65 19.41 22.33
N ALA A 76 -45.63 18.27 21.66
CA ALA A 76 -45.88 16.99 22.30
C ALA A 76 -44.61 16.52 23.05
N GLY A 77 -44.79 15.94 24.24
CA GLY A 77 -43.68 15.55 25.13
C GLY A 77 -42.83 14.39 24.59
N ALA A 78 -41.68 14.14 25.23
CA ALA A 78 -40.79 13.05 24.83
C ALA A 78 -41.43 11.68 25.05
N GLY A 79 -41.62 10.91 23.97
CA GLY A 79 -42.06 9.52 24.03
C GLY A 79 -40.94 8.56 24.45
N SER A 80 -41.30 7.33 24.84
CA SER A 80 -40.32 6.30 25.26
C SER A 80 -39.38 5.84 24.14
N GLY A 81 -39.79 5.98 22.88
CA GLY A 81 -38.98 5.64 21.71
C GLY A 81 -38.04 6.74 21.22
N GLU A 82 -38.21 7.98 21.70
CA GLU A 82 -37.47 9.15 21.19
C GLU A 82 -35.97 9.04 21.43
N PHE A 83 -35.57 8.47 22.57
CA PHE A 83 -34.17 8.23 22.89
C PHE A 83 -33.48 7.33 21.84
N HIS A 84 -34.17 6.29 21.36
CA HIS A 84 -33.60 5.38 20.37
C HIS A 84 -33.53 6.01 18.99
N VAL A 85 -34.50 6.85 18.63
CA VAL A 85 -34.48 7.65 17.40
C VAL A 85 -33.28 8.58 17.39
N TYR A 86 -33.06 9.34 18.49
CA TYR A 86 -31.89 10.20 18.65
C TYR A 86 -30.58 9.42 18.59
N LYS A 87 -30.48 8.28 19.28
CA LYS A 87 -29.28 7.44 19.26
C LYS A 87 -28.94 6.95 17.85
N ALA A 88 -29.95 6.55 17.07
CA ALA A 88 -29.77 6.10 15.69
C ALA A 88 -29.40 7.26 14.75
N SER A 89 -30.08 8.41 14.85
CA SER A 89 -29.80 9.58 14.02
C SER A 89 -28.41 10.14 14.30
N ARG A 90 -28.02 10.26 15.58
CA ARG A 90 -26.69 10.72 15.98
C ARG A 90 -25.59 9.78 15.50
N ARG A 91 -25.80 8.47 15.60
CA ARG A 91 -24.85 7.49 15.07
C ARG A 91 -24.68 7.62 13.56
N ARG A 92 -25.78 7.75 12.82
CA ARG A 92 -25.76 7.96 11.37
C ARG A 92 -24.99 9.24 11.01
N GLU A 93 -25.22 10.32 11.77
CA GLU A 93 -24.56 11.60 11.52
C GLU A 93 -23.05 11.55 11.81
N TYR A 94 -22.64 10.89 12.89
CA TYR A 94 -21.22 10.67 13.16
C TYR A 94 -20.54 9.79 12.12
N GLU A 95 -21.21 8.75 11.64
CA GLU A 95 -20.71 7.92 10.53
C GLU A 95 -20.59 8.74 9.24
N ARG A 96 -21.53 9.65 8.97
CA ARG A 96 -21.51 10.55 7.80
C ARG A 96 -20.35 11.55 7.87
N LEU A 97 -20.22 12.27 8.99
CA LEU A 97 -19.13 13.23 9.20
C LEU A 97 -17.78 12.55 9.13
N LYS A 98 -17.64 11.39 9.80
CA LYS A 98 -16.41 10.60 9.75
C LYS A 98 -16.07 10.15 8.33
N GLY A 99 -17.05 9.71 7.55
CA GLY A 99 -16.84 9.33 6.15
C GLY A 99 -16.33 10.50 5.31
N MET A 100 -16.95 11.67 5.46
CA MET A 100 -16.54 12.90 4.77
C MET A 100 -15.11 13.32 5.15
N ASP A 101 -14.76 13.29 6.45
CA ASP A 101 -13.41 13.63 6.92
C ASP A 101 -12.35 12.63 6.42
N GLU A 102 -12.69 11.34 6.36
CA GLU A 102 -11.81 10.30 5.83
C GLU A 102 -11.59 10.44 4.32
N GLU A 103 -12.63 10.79 3.58
CA GLU A 103 -12.55 11.05 2.13
C GLU A 103 -11.65 12.25 1.82
N VAL A 104 -11.84 13.38 2.52
CA VAL A 104 -11.00 14.58 2.36
C VAL A 104 -9.54 14.26 2.67
N LYS A 105 -9.26 13.59 3.79
CA LYS A 105 -7.88 13.21 4.15
C LYS A 105 -7.25 12.32 3.08
N LYS A 106 -8.00 11.33 2.58
CA LYS A 106 -7.51 10.42 1.55
C LYS A 106 -7.23 11.14 0.23
N GLU A 107 -8.07 12.09 -0.16
CA GLU A 107 -7.85 12.92 -1.35
C GLU A 107 -6.60 13.78 -1.22
N GLU A 108 -6.43 14.47 -0.09
CA GLU A 108 -5.22 15.25 0.18
C GLU A 108 -3.95 14.39 0.18
N GLU A 109 -3.98 13.22 0.83
CA GLU A 109 -2.85 12.29 0.86
C GLU A 109 -2.52 11.76 -0.53
N ALA A 110 -3.54 11.43 -1.34
CA ALA A 110 -3.35 10.99 -2.72
C ALA A 110 -2.75 12.09 -3.59
N GLU A 111 -3.22 13.33 -3.48
CA GLU A 111 -2.68 14.46 -4.25
C GLU A 111 -1.22 14.74 -3.87
N ARG A 112 -0.90 14.72 -2.57
CA ARG A 112 0.48 14.87 -2.08
C ARG A 112 1.38 13.76 -2.61
N TRP A 113 0.93 12.52 -2.54
CA TRP A 113 1.65 11.37 -3.06
C TRP A 113 1.91 11.49 -4.56
N ASP A 114 0.90 11.84 -5.34
CA ASP A 114 1.01 11.99 -6.79
C ASP A 114 1.96 13.12 -7.18
N ARG A 115 1.94 14.23 -6.42
CA ARG A 115 2.87 15.34 -6.60
C ARG A 115 4.32 14.92 -6.33
N GLU A 116 4.56 14.23 -5.21
CA GLU A 116 5.90 13.73 -4.86
C GLU A 116 6.39 12.68 -5.86
N LYS A 117 5.50 11.82 -6.35
CA LYS A 117 5.78 10.83 -7.40
C LYS A 117 6.24 11.51 -8.69
N LYS A 118 5.51 12.52 -9.16
CA LYS A 118 5.85 13.30 -10.36
C LYS A 118 7.19 14.01 -10.21
N GLU A 119 7.42 14.67 -9.08
CA GLU A 119 8.68 15.37 -8.83
C GLU A 119 9.89 14.41 -8.83
N ARG A 120 9.73 13.24 -8.21
CA ARG A 120 10.78 12.20 -8.23
C ARG A 120 11.05 11.69 -9.64
N GLU A 121 9.99 11.43 -10.42
CA GLU A 121 10.10 10.97 -11.80
C GLU A 121 10.77 12.03 -12.70
N GLU A 122 10.41 13.30 -12.55
CA GLU A 122 11.04 14.42 -13.28
C GLU A 122 12.54 14.54 -12.96
N LYS A 123 12.92 14.49 -11.67
CA LYS A 123 14.33 14.51 -11.26
C LYS A 123 15.13 13.35 -11.86
N ASP A 124 14.54 12.16 -11.89
CA ASP A 124 15.19 10.97 -12.46
C ASP A 124 15.26 11.03 -14.00
N ALA A 125 14.22 11.56 -14.65
CA ALA A 125 14.18 11.81 -16.08
C ALA A 125 15.23 12.86 -16.49
N GLU A 126 15.39 13.95 -15.73
CA GLU A 126 16.41 14.97 -15.99
C GLU A 126 17.84 14.43 -15.85
N LYS A 127 18.11 13.66 -14.80
CA LYS A 127 19.41 12.99 -14.62
C LYS A 127 19.68 12.04 -15.79
N THR A 128 18.68 11.27 -16.20
CA THR A 128 18.77 10.34 -17.32
C THR A 128 18.99 11.07 -18.65
N ARG A 129 18.29 12.20 -18.88
CA ARG A 129 18.45 13.05 -20.07
C ARG A 129 19.86 13.63 -20.14
N LYS A 130 20.34 14.27 -19.08
CA LYS A 130 21.71 14.83 -19.00
C LYS A 130 22.77 13.75 -19.23
N ALA A 131 22.58 12.54 -18.69
CA ALA A 131 23.49 11.42 -18.93
C ALA A 131 23.44 10.92 -20.38
N ARG A 132 22.24 10.84 -20.98
CA ARG A 132 22.05 10.46 -22.39
C ARG A 132 22.72 11.46 -23.33
N GLU A 133 22.48 12.76 -23.15
CA GLU A 133 23.13 13.84 -23.92
C GLU A 133 24.65 13.78 -23.82
N LYS A 134 25.20 13.56 -22.61
CA LYS A 134 26.65 13.37 -22.42
C LYS A 134 27.19 12.16 -23.18
N ARG A 135 26.47 11.04 -23.19
CA ARG A 135 26.85 9.83 -23.95
C ARG A 135 26.77 10.07 -25.46
N GLU A 136 25.73 10.74 -25.92
CA GLU A 136 25.53 11.06 -27.34
C GLU A 136 26.62 12.01 -27.85
N LYS A 137 26.94 13.08 -27.12
CA LYS A 137 28.06 13.98 -27.46
C LYS A 137 29.40 13.24 -27.53
N LYS A 138 29.65 12.27 -26.64
CA LYS A 138 30.83 11.40 -26.70
C LYS A 138 30.80 10.47 -27.93
N ARG A 139 29.63 9.89 -28.26
CA ARG A 139 29.46 9.05 -29.46
C ARG A 139 29.66 9.85 -30.74
N GLN A 140 29.11 11.06 -30.85
CA GLN A 140 29.29 11.93 -32.02
C GLN A 140 30.77 12.33 -32.19
N LYS A 141 31.47 12.67 -31.10
CA LYS A 141 32.92 12.96 -31.14
C LYS A 141 33.79 11.75 -31.52
N LYS A 142 33.37 10.53 -31.15
CA LYS A 142 34.09 9.29 -31.49
C LYS A 142 33.72 8.78 -32.89
N GLY A 143 32.48 8.98 -33.33
CA GLY A 143 31.95 8.61 -34.65
C GLY A 143 32.43 9.53 -35.77
N GLY A 144 32.70 10.82 -35.48
CA GLY A 144 33.35 11.72 -36.44
C GLY A 144 34.81 11.41 -36.75
N LYS A 145 35.39 10.35 -36.16
CA LYS A 145 36.77 9.91 -36.40
C LYS A 145 36.87 8.45 -36.90
N GLY A 146 35.74 7.87 -37.31
CA GLY A 146 35.70 6.48 -37.75
C GLY A 146 34.38 6.13 -38.41
N ASP A 147 34.08 6.81 -39.52
CA ASP A 147 33.30 6.18 -40.59
C ASP A 147 34.22 6.07 -41.82
N TYR A 148 34.99 4.98 -41.83
CA TYR A 148 35.43 4.32 -43.04
C TYR A 148 35.28 2.82 -42.77
N SER A 149 34.18 2.26 -43.30
CA SER A 149 33.99 0.85 -43.63
C SER A 149 34.02 -0.19 -42.50
N SER A 150 32.90 -0.88 -42.27
CA SER A 150 32.84 -2.32 -42.54
C SER A 150 31.42 -2.86 -42.35
N ASP A 151 30.73 -3.04 -43.47
CA ASP A 151 29.86 -4.20 -43.66
C ASP A 151 30.73 -5.47 -43.61
N VAL A 152 30.78 -6.18 -42.47
CA VAL A 152 31.05 -7.62 -42.45
C VAL A 152 30.33 -8.25 -41.26
N ALA A 153 29.49 -9.23 -41.58
CA ALA A 153 28.83 -10.14 -40.66
C ALA A 153 29.81 -10.91 -39.76
N GLY A 154 29.40 -11.15 -38.51
CA GLY A 154 29.83 -12.35 -37.76
C GLY A 154 30.51 -12.12 -36.41
N ALA A 155 30.07 -12.98 -35.47
CA ALA A 155 30.82 -13.56 -34.36
C ALA A 155 30.98 -12.78 -33.02
N GLN A 156 30.25 -13.33 -32.04
CA GLN A 156 30.74 -13.88 -30.77
C GLN A 156 31.25 -12.96 -29.63
N ALA A 157 30.48 -13.03 -28.53
CA ALA A 157 30.92 -13.21 -27.16
C ALA A 157 31.89 -12.17 -26.56
N GLY A 158 31.31 -11.08 -26.05
CA GLY A 158 32.02 -10.12 -25.20
C GLY A 158 32.38 -10.70 -23.83
N LYS A 159 33.70 -10.85 -23.60
CA LYS A 159 34.33 -11.04 -22.28
C LYS A 159 34.02 -9.81 -21.39
N PHE A 160 33.32 -10.01 -20.28
CA PHE A 160 33.20 -9.01 -19.21
C PHE A 160 34.47 -9.03 -18.36
N MET A 161 35.17 -7.89 -18.23
CA MET A 161 36.12 -7.68 -17.13
C MET A 161 35.50 -6.73 -16.10
N PRO A 162 35.51 -7.06 -14.80
CA PRO A 162 35.03 -6.15 -13.77
C PRO A 162 36.05 -5.03 -13.53
N ARG A 163 35.52 -3.82 -13.29
CA ARG A 163 36.29 -2.62 -13.00
C ARG A 163 36.73 -2.66 -11.53
N ILE A 164 38.04 -2.73 -11.28
CA ILE A 164 38.63 -2.60 -9.95
C ILE A 164 38.77 -1.11 -9.65
N ASP A 165 38.04 -0.61 -8.65
CA ASP A 165 38.15 0.77 -8.17
C ASP A 165 39.36 0.91 -7.25
N ALA A 166 40.42 1.51 -7.77
CA ALA A 166 41.58 1.94 -6.99
C ALA A 166 41.30 3.31 -6.38
N SER A 167 41.26 3.31 -5.04
CA SER A 167 41.36 4.43 -4.10
C SER A 167 42.17 5.64 -4.62
N PHE A 168 41.48 6.77 -4.83
CA PHE A 168 42.09 8.09 -4.82
C PHE A 168 42.02 8.65 -3.41
N LYS A 169 43.19 8.72 -2.76
CA LYS A 169 43.44 9.44 -1.52
C LYS A 169 44.02 10.81 -1.93
N GLY A 170 43.38 11.89 -1.49
CA GLY A 170 43.86 13.25 -1.67
C GLY A 170 43.28 14.11 -0.56
N ASP A 171 44.09 14.35 0.46
CA ASP A 171 43.91 15.41 1.46
C ASP A 171 43.88 16.77 0.76
N ASP A 172 42.92 17.62 1.12
CA ASP A 172 43.08 19.08 1.14
C ASP A 172 42.08 19.67 2.16
N ASP A 173 42.66 20.34 3.15
CA ASP A 173 42.00 20.97 4.28
C ASP A 173 41.34 22.29 3.87
N ASN A 174 40.06 22.51 4.20
CA ASN A 174 39.57 23.85 4.50
C ASN A 174 38.33 23.82 5.41
N GLU A 175 38.49 24.38 6.61
CA GLU A 175 37.45 24.71 7.57
C GLU A 175 36.39 25.65 6.98
N VAL A 176 35.12 25.47 7.37
CA VAL A 176 34.28 26.54 7.96
C VAL A 176 32.96 25.94 8.47
N SER A 177 32.82 26.03 9.80
CA SER A 177 31.65 26.40 10.61
C SER A 177 30.27 25.76 10.36
N GLY A 178 29.73 25.14 11.42
CA GLY A 178 28.28 25.15 11.67
C GLY A 178 27.64 23.86 12.20
N THR A 179 28.09 23.32 13.34
CA THR A 179 27.32 22.28 14.06
C THR A 179 26.50 22.92 15.18
N ASN A 180 25.18 22.95 14.99
CA ASN A 180 24.18 23.21 16.04
C ASN A 180 23.61 21.89 16.56
N THR A 181 23.01 21.95 17.76
CA THR A 181 22.35 20.89 18.58
C THR A 181 23.32 20.22 19.57
N VAL A 182 23.11 20.22 20.89
CA VAL A 182 21.91 19.92 21.70
C VAL A 182 22.01 20.61 23.08
N GLY A 183 20.89 21.07 23.67
CA GLY A 183 20.86 21.53 25.07
C GLY A 183 19.56 22.23 25.52
N GLU A 184 18.56 21.40 25.84
CA GLU A 184 17.44 21.48 26.81
C GLU A 184 17.02 22.79 27.56
N VAL A 185 15.69 22.84 27.82
CA VAL A 185 14.86 23.54 28.85
C VAL A 185 14.42 24.99 28.59
N GLN A 186 13.10 25.22 28.43
CA GLN A 186 12.25 26.03 29.34
C GLN A 186 10.79 26.17 28.86
N GLU A 187 9.93 26.39 29.85
CA GLU A 187 8.49 26.23 29.91
C GLU A 187 7.67 27.39 29.33
N GLN A 188 6.40 27.10 29.01
CA GLN A 188 5.21 27.98 29.05
C GLN A 188 5.22 29.28 28.24
N ILE A 189 4.42 29.32 27.16
CA ILE A 189 3.81 30.56 26.66
C ILE A 189 2.34 30.27 26.35
N GLY A 190 1.45 30.85 27.16
CA GLY A 190 0.01 30.80 26.98
C GLY A 190 -0.44 31.59 25.74
N VAL A 191 -1.51 31.10 25.10
CA VAL A 191 -2.16 31.78 23.99
C VAL A 191 -2.93 32.99 24.53
N ILE A 192 -2.50 34.19 24.16
CA ILE A 192 -3.26 35.43 24.40
C ILE A 192 -4.20 35.60 23.21
N ILE A 193 -5.51 35.48 23.45
CA ILE A 193 -6.56 35.82 22.50
C ILE A 193 -6.94 37.28 22.78
N HIS A 194 -6.80 38.15 21.79
CA HIS A 194 -7.37 39.49 21.81
C HIS A 194 -8.75 39.43 21.15
N ASP A 195 -9.79 39.65 21.95
CA ASP A 195 -11.14 39.95 21.46
C ASP A 195 -11.17 41.44 21.09
N ASP A 196 -11.29 41.76 19.80
CA ASP A 196 -11.59 43.11 19.33
C ASP A 196 -13.13 43.25 19.21
N ASP A 197 -13.67 44.20 19.99
CA ASP A 197 -15.02 44.77 19.84
C ASP A 197 -15.12 45.69 18.60
#